data_AF-A0A7W5L0N3-F1
#
_entry.id   AF-A0A7W5L0N3-F1
#
_cell.length_a   1.000
_cell.length_b   1.000
_cell.length_c   1.000
_cell.angle_alpha   90.00
_cell.angle_beta   90.00
_cell.angle_gamma   90.00
#
_symmetry.space_group_name_H-M   'P 1'
#
loop_
_entity.id
_entity.type
_entity.pdbx_description
1 polymer ?
#
loop_
_entity_poly.entity_id
_entity_poly.type
_entity_poly.pdbx_seq_one_letter_code
_entity_poly.pdbx_strand_id
1 'polypeptide(L)'
;MNIFSLRFDFDELVIPILGRNDNGLLLYGSAELSGDHEGFSVESIQLDGGTMLRPAGNAEPGRPAPFADELFRRIAAVIENDKTVPGRHAAMEWAELVERHSEAA
;
A
#
# COMPACT_ATOMS: atom_id res chain seq x y z
N MET A 1 9.10 0.16 21.51
CA MET A 1 8.06 0.24 20.46
C MET A 1 8.16 -1.04 19.67
N ASN A 2 7.11 -1.88 19.70
CA ASN A 2 7.09 -3.07 18.85
C ASN A 2 6.74 -2.62 17.44
N ILE A 3 7.59 -2.97 16.47
CA ILE A 3 7.33 -2.74 15.06
C ILE A 3 6.70 -4.01 14.51
N PHE A 4 5.60 -3.86 13.80
CA PHE A 4 4.89 -4.94 13.12
C PHE A 4 5.11 -4.84 11.62
N SER A 5 4.90 -5.95 10.92
CA SER A 5 4.91 -5.98 9.46
C SER A 5 3.82 -6.92 8.97
N LEU A 6 3.11 -6.49 7.93
CA LEU A 6 2.00 -7.23 7.33
C LEU A 6 2.14 -7.13 5.81
N ARG A 7 2.01 -8.27 5.13
CA ARG A 7 1.75 -8.29 3.70
C ARG A 7 0.23 -8.21 3.50
N PHE A 8 -0.22 -7.18 2.79
CA PHE A 8 -1.61 -6.97 2.43
C PHE A 8 -1.79 -7.20 0.93
N ASP A 9 -2.54 -8.25 0.55
CA ASP A 9 -2.85 -8.53 -0.85
C ASP A 9 -4.10 -7.72 -1.27
N PHE A 10 -4.08 -7.18 -2.50
CA PHE A 10 -5.20 -6.43 -3.05
C PHE A 10 -5.57 -6.96 -4.44
N ASP A 11 -6.86 -7.28 -4.58
CA ASP A 11 -7.48 -7.65 -5.83
C ASP A 11 -8.34 -6.50 -6.32
N GLU A 12 -8.20 -6.11 -7.58
CA GLU A 12 -9.03 -5.07 -8.21
C GLU A 12 -8.93 -3.68 -7.55
N LEU A 13 -7.72 -3.27 -7.16
CA LEU A 13 -7.50 -1.93 -6.63
C LEU A 13 -7.65 -0.89 -7.75
N VAL A 14 -8.71 -0.07 -7.64
CA VAL A 14 -8.99 1.02 -8.59
C VAL A 14 -8.37 2.32 -8.07
N ILE A 15 -7.45 2.88 -8.85
CA ILE A 15 -6.94 4.24 -8.60
C ILE A 15 -7.37 5.22 -9.72
N PRO A 16 -7.77 6.45 -9.37
CA PRO A 16 -8.02 7.48 -10.37
C PRO A 16 -6.69 8.00 -10.96
N ILE A 17 -6.58 8.06 -12.29
CA ILE A 17 -5.48 8.77 -12.95
C ILE A 17 -5.96 10.16 -13.39
N LEU A 18 -5.09 11.17 -13.29
CA LEU A 18 -5.35 12.54 -13.76
C LEU A 18 -6.57 13.21 -13.10
N GLY A 19 -6.97 12.76 -11.90
CA GLY A 19 -8.09 13.34 -11.14
C GLY A 19 -9.46 13.10 -11.76
N ARG A 20 -9.59 12.16 -12.70
CA ARG A 20 -10.89 11.77 -13.28
C ARG A 20 -11.25 10.37 -12.80
N ASN A 21 -12.49 10.20 -12.31
CA ASN A 21 -13.01 8.90 -11.86
C ASN A 21 -13.33 7.96 -13.02
N ASP A 22 -13.48 8.48 -14.23
CA ASP A 22 -13.94 7.72 -15.39
C ASP A 22 -12.82 6.91 -16.05
N ASN A 23 -11.55 7.24 -15.77
CA ASN A 23 -10.35 6.56 -16.26
C ASN A 23 -9.51 6.06 -15.07
N GLY A 24 -9.93 4.97 -14.45
CA GLY A 24 -9.18 4.31 -13.37
C GLY A 24 -8.19 3.27 -13.90
N LEU A 25 -7.05 3.09 -13.22
CA LEU A 25 -6.26 1.87 -13.37
C LEU A 25 -6.82 0.82 -12.44
N LEU A 26 -7.03 -0.38 -12.98
CA LEU A 26 -7.28 -1.59 -12.20
C LEU A 26 -5.96 -2.28 -11.94
N LEU A 27 -5.62 -2.48 -10.67
CA LEU A 27 -4.33 -3.01 -10.24
C LEU A 27 -4.53 -4.25 -9.36
N TYR A 28 -3.58 -5.16 -9.46
CA TYR A 28 -3.52 -6.40 -8.71
C TYR A 28 -2.11 -6.55 -8.15
N GLY A 29 -1.99 -7.04 -6.92
CA GLY A 29 -0.71 -7.23 -6.28
C GLY A 29 -0.78 -7.22 -4.75
N SER A 30 0.33 -6.87 -4.12
CA SER A 30 0.47 -6.83 -2.67
C SER A 30 1.24 -5.61 -2.19
N ALA A 31 0.94 -5.15 -0.99
CA ALA A 31 1.67 -4.10 -0.29
C ALA A 31 2.32 -4.66 0.98
N GLU A 32 3.56 -4.27 1.23
CA GLU A 32 4.22 -4.48 2.52
C GLU A 32 3.89 -3.29 3.42
N LEU A 33 3.27 -3.55 4.56
CA LEU A 33 2.89 -2.57 5.56
C LEU A 33 3.83 -2.67 6.77
N SER A 34 4.20 -1.53 7.33
CA SER A 34 5.04 -1.44 8.53
C SER A 34 4.52 -0.37 9.47
N GLY A 35 4.66 -0.58 10.77
CA GLY A 35 4.17 0.36 11.77
C GLY A 35 4.11 -0.23 13.17
N ASP A 36 3.23 0.33 13.99
CA ASP A 36 3.03 -0.06 15.38
C ASP A 36 1.54 -0.07 15.76
N HIS A 37 1.22 0.16 17.03
CA HIS A 37 -0.15 0.14 17.55
C HIS A 37 -0.94 1.39 17.14
N GLU A 38 -0.28 2.47 16.72
CA GLU A 38 -0.93 3.72 16.29
C GLU A 38 -1.36 3.65 14.82
N GLY A 39 -0.73 2.77 14.03
CA GLY A 39 -1.08 2.56 12.64
C GLY A 39 0.06 1.98 11.81
N PHE A 40 -0.13 1.99 10.50
CA PHE A 40 0.84 1.50 9.52
C PHE A 40 1.07 2.50 8.39
N SER A 41 2.12 2.25 7.61
CA SER A 41 2.41 2.91 6.35
C SER A 41 2.82 1.85 5.32
N VAL A 42 2.60 2.14 4.04
CA VAL A 42 3.01 1.27 2.93
C VAL A 42 4.50 1.48 2.65
N GLU A 43 5.29 0.42 2.78
CA GLU A 43 6.74 0.44 2.55
C GLU A 43 7.11 0.07 1.12
N SER A 44 6.37 -0.87 0.52
CA SER A 44 6.57 -1.27 -0.86
C SER A 44 5.32 -1.89 -1.46
N ILE A 45 5.23 -1.86 -2.78
CA ILE A 45 4.12 -2.47 -3.53
C ILE A 45 4.71 -3.37 -4.61
N GLN A 46 4.27 -4.61 -4.65
CA GLN A 46 4.56 -5.56 -5.72
C GLN A 46 3.31 -5.75 -6.57
N LEU A 47 3.34 -5.32 -7.82
CA LEU A 47 2.27 -5.57 -8.79
C LEU A 47 2.41 -6.98 -9.36
N ASP A 48 1.30 -7.63 -9.72
CA ASP A 48 1.28 -9.00 -10.27
C ASP A 48 2.12 -9.17 -11.55
N GLY A 49 2.39 -8.08 -12.27
CA GLY A 49 3.35 -8.06 -13.38
C GLY A 49 4.82 -8.13 -12.98
N GLY A 50 5.14 -8.32 -11.69
CA GLY A 50 6.50 -8.38 -11.14
C GLY A 50 7.15 -7.02 -10.89
N THR A 51 6.43 -5.91 -11.10
CA THR A 51 6.95 -4.55 -10.87
C THR A 51 6.93 -4.24 -9.39
N MET A 52 8.08 -3.84 -8.84
CA MET A 52 8.24 -3.38 -7.46
C MET A 52 8.27 -1.86 -7.42
N LEU A 53 7.45 -1.26 -6.56
CA LEU A 53 7.38 0.18 -6.31
C LEU A 53 7.80 0.47 -4.88
N ARG A 54 8.60 1.53 -4.68
CA ARG A 54 9.09 1.96 -3.36
C ARG A 54 9.03 3.48 -3.20
N PRO A 55 8.91 4.01 -1.97
CA PRO A 55 8.99 5.44 -1.72
C PRO A 55 10.41 5.94 -2.05
N ALA A 56 10.51 6.98 -2.91
CA ALA A 56 11.74 7.65 -3.31
C ALA A 56 12.86 6.75 -3.90
N GLY A 57 12.55 5.51 -4.28
CA GLY A 57 13.49 4.51 -4.78
C GLY A 57 13.28 4.10 -6.25
N ASN A 58 12.32 4.71 -6.96
CA ASN A 58 12.00 4.31 -8.34
C ASN A 58 12.88 4.99 -9.41
N ALA A 59 13.89 5.77 -8.99
CA ALA A 59 14.84 6.41 -9.88
C ALA A 59 15.99 5.46 -10.23
N GLU A 60 15.87 4.74 -11.35
CA GLU A 60 17.04 4.20 -12.05
C GLU A 60 17.89 5.38 -12.60
N PRO A 61 19.24 5.29 -12.62
CA PRO A 61 20.07 6.32 -13.24
C PRO A 61 19.68 6.55 -14.70
N GLY A 62 19.16 7.75 -15.01
CA GLY A 62 18.81 8.16 -16.37
C GLY A 62 17.34 7.99 -16.79
N ARG A 63 16.42 7.61 -15.88
CA ARG A 63 14.97 7.58 -16.19
C ARG A 63 14.15 8.49 -15.27
N PRO A 64 13.05 9.09 -15.75
CA PRO A 64 12.15 9.83 -14.89
C PRO A 64 11.44 8.87 -13.92
N ALA A 65 11.73 9.00 -12.63
CA ALA A 65 10.96 8.44 -11.51
C ALA A 65 9.48 8.93 -11.33
N PRO A 66 8.98 10.04 -11.94
CA PRO A 66 7.69 10.62 -11.54
C PRO A 66 6.47 9.71 -11.68
N PHE A 67 6.40 8.85 -12.70
CA PHE A 67 5.21 7.99 -12.86
C PHE A 67 5.18 6.87 -11.83
N ALA A 68 6.30 6.18 -11.59
CA ALA A 68 6.37 5.10 -10.61
C ALA A 68 6.20 5.65 -9.18
N ASP A 69 6.82 6.79 -8.86
CA ASP A 69 6.62 7.48 -7.59
C ASP A 69 5.16 7.93 -7.41
N GLU A 70 4.54 8.46 -8.45
CA GLU A 70 3.14 8.87 -8.42
C GLU A 70 2.19 7.68 -8.30
N LEU A 71 2.49 6.58 -8.99
CA LEU A 71 1.73 5.33 -8.90
C LEU A 71 1.81 4.78 -7.48
N PHE A 72 3.01 4.71 -6.91
CA PHE A 72 3.23 4.34 -5.51
C PHE A 72 2.38 5.21 -4.57
N ARG A 73 2.49 6.54 -4.68
CA ARG A 73 1.74 7.48 -3.82
C ARG A 73 0.25 7.30 -3.92
N ARG A 74 -0.29 7.07 -5.13
CA ARG A 74 -1.73 6.85 -5.32
C ARG A 74 -2.22 5.55 -4.71
N ILE A 75 -1.48 4.46 -4.89
CA ILE A 75 -1.84 3.16 -4.32
C ILE A 75 -1.75 3.23 -2.80
N ALA A 76 -0.65 3.75 -2.25
CA ALA A 76 -0.45 3.94 -0.82
C ALA A 76 -1.58 4.78 -0.20
N ALA A 77 -1.94 5.90 -0.83
CA ALA A 77 -3.04 6.76 -0.36
C ALA A 77 -4.42 6.08 -0.35
N VAL A 78 -4.64 5.03 -1.15
CA VAL A 78 -5.86 4.22 -1.09
C VAL A 78 -5.78 3.23 0.08
N ILE A 79 -4.66 2.50 0.19
CA ILE A 79 -4.46 1.46 1.22
C ILE A 79 -4.39 2.05 2.63
N GLU A 80 -3.73 3.19 2.81
CA GLU A 80 -3.60 3.88 4.10
C GLU A 80 -4.87 4.64 4.51
N ASN A 81 -5.86 4.76 3.62
CA ASN A 81 -7.10 5.47 3.86
C ASN A 81 -8.25 4.51 4.16
N ASP A 82 -8.58 4.38 5.44
CA ASP A 82 -9.69 3.60 5.99
C ASP A 82 -11.09 4.00 5.49
N LYS A 83 -11.23 5.09 4.73
CA LYS A 83 -12.49 5.44 4.07
C LYS A 83 -12.70 4.69 2.77
N THR A 84 -11.65 4.15 2.17
CA THR A 84 -11.73 3.32 0.96
C THR A 84 -12.05 1.87 1.32
N VAL A 85 -12.58 1.10 0.37
CA VAL A 85 -12.81 -0.34 0.59
C VAL A 85 -11.48 -1.08 0.87
N PRO A 86 -10.41 -0.92 0.05
CA PRO A 86 -9.14 -1.58 0.33
C PRO A 86 -8.52 -1.14 1.65
N GLY A 87 -8.57 0.16 1.97
CA GLY A 87 -7.97 0.66 3.20
C GLY A 87 -8.68 0.20 4.46
N ARG A 88 -10.01 -0.03 4.42
CA ARG A 88 -10.70 -0.70 5.54
C ARG A 88 -10.19 -2.12 5.75
N HIS A 89 -10.02 -2.87 4.67
CA HIS A 89 -9.53 -4.25 4.78
C HIS A 89 -8.11 -4.29 5.34
N ALA A 90 -7.22 -3.42 4.83
CA ALA A 90 -5.86 -3.28 5.35
C ALA A 90 -5.86 -2.93 6.85
N ALA A 91 -6.70 -1.97 7.27
CA ALA A 91 -6.83 -1.59 8.67
C ALA A 91 -7.37 -2.73 9.56
N MET A 92 -8.32 -3.53 9.06
CA MET A 92 -8.83 -4.70 9.78
C MET A 92 -7.74 -5.76 9.97
N GLU A 93 -7.04 -6.15 8.91
CA GLU A 93 -5.95 -7.13 9.00
C GLU A 93 -4.80 -6.64 9.89
N TRP A 94 -4.49 -5.34 9.85
CA TRP A 94 -3.51 -4.73 10.74
C TRP A 94 -3.94 -4.81 12.21
N ALA A 95 -5.20 -4.47 12.51
CA ALA A 95 -5.73 -4.55 13.86
C ALA A 95 -5.68 -5.98 14.41
N GLU A 96 -6.04 -6.98 13.59
CA GLU A 96 -5.94 -8.41 13.95
C GLU A 96 -4.50 -8.86 14.19
N LEU A 97 -3.52 -8.34 13.43
CA LEU A 97 -2.11 -8.59 13.69
C LEU A 97 -1.66 -8.01 15.04
N VAL A 98 -2.00 -6.75 15.31
CA VAL A 98 -1.62 -6.06 16.55
C VAL A 98 -2.26 -6.72 17.77
N GLU A 99 -3.53 -7.11 17.69
CA GLU A 99 -4.24 -7.81 18.76
C GLU A 99 -3.58 -9.15 19.10
N ARG A 100 -3.31 -9.99 18.10
CA ARG A 100 -2.61 -11.28 18.30
C ARG A 100 -1.26 -11.13 18.97
N HIS A 101 -0.50 -10.09 18.62
CA HIS A 101 0.79 -9.82 19.24
C HIS A 101 0.68 -9.24 20.65
N SER A 102 -0.43 -8.56 20.96
CA SER A 102 -0.70 -8.02 22.30
C SER A 102 -1.14 -9.11 23.28
N GLU A 103 -1.87 -10.12 22.82
CA GLU A 103 -2.29 -11.27 23.63
C GLU A 103 -1.15 -12.26 23.92
N ALA A 104 -0.12 -12.28 23.07
CA ALA A 104 1.05 -13.16 23.21
C ALA A 104 2.18 -12.58 24.07
N ALA A 105 2.06 -11.33 24.54
CA ALA A 105 3.06 -10.59 25.33
C ALA A 105 2.72 -10.57 26.82
#